data_AF-A0A125QRU1-F1
#
_entry.id   AF-A0A125QRU1-F1
#
_cell.length_a   1.000
_cell.length_b   1.000
_cell.length_c   1.000
_cell.angle_alpha   90.00
_cell.angle_beta   90.00
_cell.angle_gamma   90.00
#
_symmetry.space_group_name_H-M   'P 1'
#
loop_
_entity.id
_entity.type
_entity.pdbx_description
1 polymer ?
#
loop_
_entity_poly.entity_id
_entity_poly.type
_entity_poly.pdbx_seq_one_letter_code
_entity_poly.pdbx_strand_id
1 'polypeptide(L)'
;MQTKTTLNPSSNYTKREWVLIAITILTITLWTRVIINLSPQIGFVMFLLFLFPIVLCFKIENKALLTMGYIIFATVKINYLLTVEPVRNPDSVAYINYYGMFGYDYSLFFENFFYDISHNFIFANLFNTFGFLYITFFEVIGDYTPIAMNVYNTVLTILIIYLIYDIVKNHFPYEMGNKKLFNGLFLSLCLVSPQLIYWSSIVRKETTIMFFLVLSLWLLLNKRYFLLILVSAFAFTIRQYTFVPVILYFLIFKKMYKTAVFGTIISMVIVFFKSGITGSINTFYTLGISFFSPNPFRLENWSELFYRTTESVVGLIGMIACGIVFLTFRKARGFFVISFLCILSYTCVLELVSYDAALHYGIDYVVGAAGDDLSRKKFFIVFMVYMMIAYAIAVMSAKIRK
;
A
#
# COMPACT_ATOMS: atom_id res chain seq x y z
N MET A 1 14.00 -34.94 -22.01
CA MET A 1 14.78 -33.72 -22.30
C MET A 1 14.24 -32.58 -21.43
N GLN A 2 14.93 -32.27 -20.33
CA GLN A 2 14.60 -31.15 -19.45
C GLN A 2 15.12 -29.87 -20.08
N THR A 3 14.24 -29.03 -20.61
CA THR A 3 14.56 -27.66 -20.97
C THR A 3 14.80 -26.87 -19.69
N LYS A 4 16.08 -26.77 -19.29
CA LYS A 4 16.57 -25.73 -18.39
C LYS A 4 16.26 -24.38 -19.05
N THR A 5 15.12 -23.80 -18.70
CA THR A 5 14.88 -22.36 -18.91
C THR A 5 15.83 -21.62 -17.99
N THR A 6 17.01 -21.31 -18.51
CA THR A 6 17.88 -20.27 -17.99
C THR A 6 17.06 -19.00 -17.89
N LEU A 7 16.63 -18.66 -16.67
CA LEU A 7 16.12 -17.35 -16.31
C LEU A 7 17.24 -16.36 -16.62
N ASN A 8 17.22 -15.82 -17.83
CA ASN A 8 18.08 -14.73 -18.23
C ASN A 8 17.73 -13.56 -17.28
N PRO A 9 18.64 -13.08 -16.42
CA PRO A 9 18.34 -11.95 -15.57
C PRO A 9 18.33 -10.71 -16.47
N SER A 10 17.19 -10.41 -17.08
CA SER A 10 16.94 -9.15 -17.77
C SER A 10 16.77 -8.02 -16.75
N SER A 11 17.72 -7.86 -15.81
CA SER A 11 17.71 -6.83 -14.77
C SER A 11 18.67 -5.69 -15.08
N ASN A 12 18.93 -5.42 -16.37
CA ASN A 12 19.40 -4.12 -16.83
C ASN A 12 18.27 -3.07 -16.75
N TYR A 13 17.66 -2.93 -15.57
CA TYR A 13 17.10 -1.65 -15.17
C TYR A 13 18.27 -0.71 -15.10
N THR A 14 18.37 0.21 -16.07
CA THR A 14 19.55 1.04 -16.20
C THR A 14 19.69 1.86 -14.90
N LYS A 15 20.87 1.83 -14.26
CA LYS A 15 21.19 2.73 -13.13
C LYS A 15 20.75 4.18 -13.43
N ARG A 16 20.79 4.55 -14.71
CA ARG A 16 20.31 5.79 -15.29
C ARG A 16 18.84 6.12 -14.98
N GLU A 17 17.92 5.15 -15.01
CA GLU A 17 16.49 5.38 -14.70
C GLU A 17 16.27 5.72 -13.23
N TRP A 18 16.92 4.98 -12.32
CA TRP A 18 16.86 5.26 -10.89
C TRP A 18 17.50 6.60 -10.53
N VAL A 19 18.64 6.92 -11.16
CA VAL A 19 19.32 8.20 -11.01
C VAL A 19 18.43 9.34 -11.54
N LEU A 20 17.76 9.17 -12.67
CA LEU A 20 16.86 10.20 -13.22
C LEU A 20 15.64 10.42 -12.32
N ILE A 21 15.03 9.34 -11.81
CA ILE A 21 13.92 9.43 -10.86
C ILE A 21 14.39 10.14 -9.58
N ALA A 22 15.54 9.76 -9.02
CA ALA A 22 16.09 10.37 -7.82
C ALA A 22 16.43 11.85 -8.01
N ILE A 23 17.13 12.21 -9.10
CA ILE A 23 17.47 13.59 -9.43
C ILE A 23 16.20 14.42 -9.62
N THR A 24 15.19 13.89 -10.32
CA THR A 24 13.97 14.65 -10.59
C THR A 24 13.12 14.81 -9.33
N ILE A 25 13.03 13.79 -8.49
CA ILE A 25 12.41 13.91 -7.15
C ILE A 25 13.12 15.00 -6.35
N LEU A 26 14.46 14.93 -6.26
CA LEU A 26 15.26 15.88 -5.49
C LEU A 26 15.13 17.30 -6.03
N THR A 27 15.13 17.47 -7.35
CA THR A 27 14.95 18.76 -8.02
C THR A 27 13.55 19.32 -7.75
N ILE A 28 12.51 18.50 -7.90
CA ILE A 28 11.13 18.91 -7.63
C ILE A 28 10.95 19.28 -6.15
N THR A 29 11.53 18.51 -5.23
CA THR A 29 11.51 18.79 -3.80
C THR A 29 12.17 20.14 -3.47
N LEU A 30 13.31 20.44 -4.11
CA LEU A 30 13.99 21.74 -3.95
C LEU A 30 13.20 22.90 -4.56
N TRP A 31 12.56 22.71 -5.71
CA TRP A 31 11.67 23.73 -6.29
C TRP A 31 10.41 23.95 -5.46
N THR A 32 9.91 22.89 -4.82
CA THR A 32 8.74 22.96 -3.94
C THR A 32 9.03 23.81 -2.71
N ARG A 33 10.24 23.73 -2.13
CA ARG A 33 10.69 24.64 -1.05
C ARG A 33 10.56 26.11 -1.45
N VAL A 34 10.99 26.47 -2.66
CA VAL A 34 10.95 27.86 -3.15
C VAL A 34 9.50 28.36 -3.28
N ILE A 35 8.60 27.51 -3.76
CA ILE A 35 7.21 27.91 -4.05
C ILE A 35 6.31 27.82 -2.81
N ILE A 36 6.55 26.87 -1.89
CA ILE A 36 5.83 26.77 -0.62
C ILE A 36 5.96 28.06 0.18
N ASN A 37 7.14 28.70 0.16
CA ASN A 37 7.37 29.97 0.84
C ASN A 37 6.50 31.13 0.31
N LEU A 38 5.93 31.02 -0.90
CA LEU A 38 5.03 32.02 -1.47
C LEU A 38 3.56 31.74 -1.12
N SER A 39 3.13 30.48 -1.33
CA SER A 39 1.82 29.98 -0.92
C SER A 39 1.87 28.45 -0.90
N PRO A 40 1.60 27.80 0.25
CA PRO A 40 1.71 26.35 0.35
C PRO A 40 0.78 25.59 -0.60
N GLN A 41 -0.42 26.09 -0.86
CA GLN A 41 -1.38 25.48 -1.78
C GLN A 41 -0.93 25.59 -3.23
N ILE A 42 -0.45 26.77 -3.65
CA ILE A 42 0.10 26.97 -5.00
C ILE A 42 1.36 26.14 -5.18
N GLY A 43 2.22 26.08 -4.16
CA GLY A 43 3.41 25.21 -4.14
C GLY A 43 3.08 23.75 -4.36
N PHE A 44 2.03 23.24 -3.70
CA PHE A 44 1.59 21.87 -3.88
C PHE A 44 1.02 21.59 -5.27
N VAL A 45 0.23 22.51 -5.84
CA VAL A 45 -0.29 22.38 -7.22
C VAL A 45 0.86 22.36 -8.22
N MET A 46 1.83 23.26 -8.08
CA MET A 46 3.03 23.30 -8.94
C MET A 46 3.86 22.02 -8.78
N PHE A 47 4.01 21.52 -7.56
CA PHE A 47 4.65 20.22 -7.29
C PHE A 47 3.99 19.09 -8.09
N LEU A 48 2.65 19.00 -8.08
CA LEU A 48 1.93 18.01 -8.90
C LEU A 48 2.13 18.24 -10.41
N LEU A 49 2.21 19.47 -10.89
CA LEU A 49 2.49 19.72 -12.30
C LEU A 49 3.90 19.26 -12.68
N PHE A 50 4.90 19.51 -11.84
CA PHE A 50 6.28 19.08 -12.08
C PHE A 50 6.49 17.58 -11.91
N LEU A 51 5.67 16.91 -11.09
CA LEU A 51 5.70 15.46 -10.93
C LEU A 51 5.17 14.73 -12.17
N PHE A 52 4.35 15.38 -13.00
CA PHE A 52 3.75 14.77 -14.18
C PHE A 52 4.78 14.27 -15.22
N PRO A 53 5.80 15.06 -15.63
CA PRO A 53 6.90 14.57 -16.47
C PRO A 53 7.58 13.31 -15.95
N ILE A 54 7.79 13.17 -14.63
CA ILE A 54 8.37 11.96 -14.04
C ILE A 54 7.48 10.76 -14.31
N VAL A 55 6.17 10.91 -14.05
CA VAL A 55 5.20 9.84 -14.29
C VAL A 55 5.19 9.46 -15.76
N LEU A 56 5.30 10.43 -16.68
CA LEU A 56 5.41 10.16 -18.12
C LEU A 56 6.70 9.41 -18.50
N CYS A 57 7.78 9.49 -17.72
CA CYS A 57 8.99 8.70 -17.94
C CYS A 57 8.81 7.21 -17.62
N PHE A 58 7.74 6.81 -16.93
CA PHE A 58 7.47 5.40 -16.66
C PHE A 58 7.26 4.62 -17.97
N LYS A 59 7.96 3.48 -18.12
CA LYS A 59 7.93 2.63 -19.32
C LYS A 59 6.63 1.82 -19.45
N ILE A 60 5.55 2.55 -19.72
CA ILE A 60 4.19 2.04 -19.86
C ILE A 60 3.77 2.14 -21.31
N GLU A 61 3.14 1.07 -21.81
CA GLU A 61 2.73 0.95 -23.21
C GLU A 61 1.52 1.83 -23.59
N ASN A 62 0.68 2.19 -22.61
CA ASN A 62 -0.50 3.03 -22.82
C ASN A 62 -0.33 4.39 -22.10
N LYS A 63 0.25 5.36 -22.81
CA LYS A 63 0.50 6.71 -22.28
C LYS A 63 -0.77 7.51 -22.05
N ALA A 64 -1.81 7.33 -22.87
CA ALA A 64 -3.08 8.03 -22.68
C ALA A 64 -3.75 7.67 -21.35
N LEU A 65 -3.77 6.37 -21.04
CA LEU A 65 -4.33 5.84 -19.81
C LEU A 65 -3.54 6.28 -18.56
N LEU A 66 -2.21 6.34 -18.68
CA LEU A 66 -1.31 6.90 -17.67
C LEU A 66 -1.60 8.38 -17.41
N THR A 67 -1.72 9.18 -18.47
CA THR A 67 -2.04 10.62 -18.39
C THR A 67 -3.39 10.84 -17.74
N MET A 68 -4.43 10.12 -18.16
CA MET A 68 -5.76 10.22 -17.56
C MET A 68 -5.74 9.82 -16.08
N GLY A 69 -5.07 8.71 -15.74
CA GLY A 69 -4.91 8.27 -14.36
C GLY A 69 -4.19 9.32 -13.50
N TYR A 70 -3.15 9.96 -14.03
CA TYR A 70 -2.44 11.02 -13.34
C TYR A 70 -3.29 12.27 -13.14
N ILE A 71 -4.06 12.70 -14.14
CA ILE A 71 -4.96 13.86 -14.03
C ILE A 71 -5.99 13.61 -12.93
N ILE A 72 -6.55 12.41 -12.86
CA ILE A 72 -7.49 12.03 -11.79
C ILE A 72 -6.77 12.01 -10.45
N PHE A 73 -5.58 11.40 -10.37
CA PHE A 73 -4.75 11.40 -9.16
C PHE A 73 -4.54 12.82 -8.64
N ALA A 74 -4.05 13.73 -9.49
CA ALA A 74 -3.77 15.12 -9.14
C ALA A 74 -5.04 15.87 -8.73
N THR A 75 -6.15 15.70 -9.45
CA THR A 75 -7.43 16.34 -9.14
C THR A 75 -7.96 15.91 -7.77
N VAL A 76 -8.00 14.60 -7.50
CA VAL A 76 -8.45 14.08 -6.20
C VAL A 76 -7.49 14.49 -5.09
N LYS A 77 -6.18 14.56 -5.38
CA LYS A 77 -5.17 15.00 -4.41
C LYS A 77 -5.35 16.47 -4.02
N ILE A 78 -5.61 17.35 -4.99
CA ILE A 78 -5.95 18.75 -4.75
C ILE A 78 -7.24 18.85 -3.95
N ASN A 79 -8.26 18.07 -4.30
CA ASN A 79 -9.51 18.07 -3.52
C ASN A 79 -9.27 17.66 -2.05
N TYR A 80 -8.49 16.62 -1.79
CA TYR A 80 -8.15 16.24 -0.41
C TYR A 80 -7.28 17.26 0.30
N LEU A 81 -6.38 17.96 -0.39
CA LEU A 81 -5.66 19.08 0.22
C LEU A 81 -6.63 20.17 0.72
N LEU A 82 -7.71 20.42 -0.02
CA LEU A 82 -8.70 21.46 0.31
C LEU A 82 -9.75 21.01 1.34
N THR A 83 -10.02 19.72 1.44
CA THR A 83 -11.18 19.19 2.19
C THR A 83 -10.82 18.29 3.36
N VAL A 84 -9.61 17.74 3.39
CA VAL A 84 -9.16 16.81 4.44
C VAL A 84 -8.14 17.50 5.32
N GLU A 85 -8.43 17.54 6.62
CA GLU A 85 -7.45 17.96 7.61
C GLU A 85 -6.34 16.89 7.70
N PRO A 86 -5.08 17.23 7.37
CA PRO A 86 -3.99 16.25 7.32
C PRO A 86 -3.60 15.73 8.72
N VAL A 87 -4.00 16.45 9.78
CA VAL A 87 -3.70 16.17 11.20
C VAL A 87 -5.00 15.97 11.98
N ARG A 88 -5.77 14.93 11.64
CA ARG A 88 -7.12 14.75 12.18
C ARG A 88 -7.20 13.88 13.45
N ASN A 89 -6.17 13.10 13.76
CA ASN A 89 -6.27 12.02 14.76
C ASN A 89 -5.09 12.04 15.76
N PRO A 90 -5.26 11.40 16.93
CA PRO A 90 -4.23 11.38 17.97
C PRO A 90 -2.87 10.87 17.50
N ASP A 91 -2.83 9.85 16.63
CA ASP A 91 -1.59 9.35 16.04
C ASP A 91 -0.89 10.45 15.22
N SER A 92 -1.63 11.14 14.34
CA SER A 92 -1.11 12.23 13.50
C SER A 92 -0.56 13.40 14.32
N VAL A 93 -1.27 13.77 15.39
CA VAL A 93 -0.81 14.80 16.35
C VAL A 93 0.46 14.33 17.07
N ALA A 94 0.48 13.09 17.55
CA ALA A 94 1.64 12.52 18.21
C ALA A 94 2.86 12.51 17.26
N TYR A 95 2.69 12.10 16.00
CA TYR A 95 3.79 12.15 15.03
C TYR A 95 4.32 13.57 14.86
N ILE A 96 3.47 14.58 14.67
CA ILE A 96 3.87 16.00 14.59
C ILE A 96 4.59 16.47 15.84
N ASN A 97 4.09 16.12 17.02
CA ASN A 97 4.70 16.52 18.28
C ASN A 97 6.07 15.84 18.48
N TYR A 98 6.22 14.57 18.11
CA TYR A 98 7.51 13.88 18.12
C TYR A 98 8.52 14.58 17.20
N TYR A 99 8.10 15.06 16.03
CA TYR A 99 8.96 15.90 15.18
C TYR A 99 9.37 17.19 15.88
N GLY A 100 8.43 17.90 16.51
CA GLY A 100 8.71 19.13 17.26
C GLY A 100 9.62 18.92 18.47
N MET A 101 9.53 17.75 19.12
CA MET A 101 10.35 17.39 20.29
C MET A 101 11.80 17.10 19.92
N PHE A 102 12.05 16.35 18.84
CA PHE A 102 13.42 16.00 18.45
C PHE A 102 14.06 17.07 17.56
N GLY A 103 13.29 17.79 16.75
CA GLY A 103 13.79 18.88 15.91
C GLY A 103 15.09 18.50 15.17
N TYR A 104 16.08 19.40 15.26
CA TYR A 104 17.45 19.22 14.74
C TYR A 104 18.40 18.51 15.73
N ASP A 105 17.91 18.08 16.90
CA ASP A 105 18.73 17.40 17.90
C ASP A 105 18.78 15.89 17.64
N TYR A 106 19.63 15.54 16.68
CA TYR A 106 19.92 14.15 16.33
C TYR A 106 20.47 13.34 17.51
N SER A 107 21.14 13.98 18.47
CA SER A 107 21.72 13.27 19.62
C SER A 107 20.63 12.75 20.54
N LEU A 108 19.69 13.64 20.90
CA LEU A 108 18.51 13.28 21.70
C LEU A 108 17.64 12.25 20.98
N PHE A 109 17.51 12.37 19.66
CA PHE A 109 16.81 11.38 18.85
C PHE A 109 17.44 9.98 18.96
N PHE A 110 18.75 9.86 18.74
CA PHE A 110 19.44 8.56 18.79
C PHE A 110 19.41 7.96 20.20
N GLU A 111 19.55 8.79 21.25
CA GLU A 111 19.45 8.33 22.63
C GLU A 111 18.08 7.70 22.91
N ASN A 112 16.99 8.37 22.54
CA ASN A 112 15.62 7.85 22.71
C ASN A 112 15.34 6.63 21.82
N PHE A 113 15.88 6.62 20.60
CA PHE A 113 15.77 5.47 19.71
C PHE A 113 16.45 4.22 20.28
N PHE A 114 17.67 4.34 20.79
CA PHE A 114 18.38 3.23 21.42
C PHE A 114 17.76 2.81 22.75
N TYR A 115 17.21 3.76 23.52
CA TYR A 115 16.44 3.47 24.73
C TYR A 115 15.21 2.61 24.41
N ASP A 116 14.41 3.00 23.42
CA ASP A 116 13.21 2.25 23.06
C ASP A 116 13.52 0.88 22.47
N ILE A 117 14.59 0.76 21.67
CA ILE A 117 15.04 -0.54 21.15
C ILE A 117 15.50 -1.44 22.30
N SER A 118 16.20 -0.92 23.29
CA SER A 118 16.71 -1.72 24.40
C SER A 118 15.64 -2.14 25.40
N HIS A 119 14.63 -1.29 25.66
CA HIS A 119 13.65 -1.51 26.72
C HIS A 119 12.26 -1.94 26.22
N ASN A 120 11.88 -1.53 25.00
CA ASN A 120 10.51 -1.69 24.49
C ASN A 120 10.44 -2.39 23.12
N PHE A 121 11.49 -3.08 22.66
CA PHE A 121 11.57 -3.66 21.30
C PHE A 121 10.30 -4.39 20.81
N ILE A 122 9.65 -5.14 21.70
CA ILE A 122 8.49 -6.00 21.39
C ILE A 122 7.15 -5.24 21.50
N PHE A 123 7.09 -4.09 22.17
CA PHE A 123 5.85 -3.34 22.38
C PHE A 123 5.88 -1.90 21.85
N ALA A 124 7.06 -1.41 21.46
CA ALA A 124 7.20 -0.09 20.92
C ALA A 124 6.60 -0.06 19.51
N ASN A 125 5.43 0.55 19.39
CA ASN A 125 5.18 1.38 18.22
C ASN A 125 6.25 2.48 18.25
N LEU A 126 7.43 2.22 17.68
CA LEU A 126 8.55 3.16 17.71
C LEU A 126 8.20 4.39 16.87
N PHE A 127 7.47 5.33 17.48
CA PHE A 127 7.19 6.66 16.94
C PHE A 127 8.50 7.33 16.49
N ASN A 128 9.59 7.04 17.21
CA ASN A 128 10.95 7.50 16.93
C ASN A 128 11.47 7.02 15.57
N THR A 129 11.33 5.75 15.18
CA THR A 129 11.83 5.28 13.86
C THR A 129 11.09 5.96 12.71
N PHE A 130 9.78 6.17 12.86
CA PHE A 130 8.99 6.91 11.88
C PHE A 130 9.45 8.38 11.78
N GLY A 131 9.76 8.97 12.93
CA GLY A 131 10.37 10.29 13.07
C GLY A 131 11.61 10.50 12.19
N PHE A 132 12.56 9.57 12.23
CA PHE A 132 13.84 9.73 11.52
C PHE A 132 13.72 10.05 10.02
N LEU A 133 12.81 9.36 9.32
CA LEU A 133 12.67 9.49 7.86
C LEU A 133 12.13 10.85 7.45
N TYR A 134 11.14 11.35 8.19
CA TYR A 134 10.53 12.63 7.89
C TYR A 134 11.41 13.78 8.37
N ILE A 135 12.13 13.64 9.49
CA ILE A 135 13.12 14.67 9.94
C ILE A 135 14.11 14.93 8.82
N THR A 136 14.74 13.88 8.28
CA THR A 136 15.71 14.03 7.18
C THR A 136 15.10 14.74 5.97
N PHE A 137 13.85 14.42 5.62
CA PHE A 137 13.16 15.07 4.50
C PHE A 137 12.80 16.54 4.80
N PHE A 138 12.34 16.83 6.02
CA PHE A 138 11.99 18.18 6.44
C PHE A 138 13.18 19.10 6.54
N GLU A 139 14.34 18.61 6.97
CA GLU A 139 15.56 19.41 6.96
C GLU A 139 15.96 19.81 5.55
N VAL A 140 15.84 18.89 4.58
CA VAL A 140 16.13 19.16 3.17
C VAL A 140 15.17 20.21 2.61
N ILE A 141 13.87 20.09 2.91
CA ILE A 141 12.86 21.07 2.48
C ILE A 141 12.95 22.37 3.27
N GLY A 142 13.39 22.34 4.53
CA GLY A 142 13.28 23.46 5.45
C GLY A 142 11.84 23.86 5.78
N ASP A 143 10.87 22.93 5.66
CA ASP A 143 9.47 23.16 6.01
C ASP A 143 8.91 21.96 6.78
N TYR A 144 8.20 22.27 7.87
CA TYR A 144 7.63 21.33 8.83
C TYR A 144 6.10 21.31 8.78
N THR A 145 5.51 21.99 7.80
CA THR A 145 4.05 22.01 7.65
C THR A 145 3.51 20.64 7.22
N PRO A 146 2.22 20.36 7.50
CA PRO A 146 1.54 19.17 6.97
C PRO A 146 1.60 19.05 5.43
N ILE A 147 1.84 20.15 4.72
CA ILE A 147 1.96 20.16 3.26
C ILE A 147 3.28 19.54 2.82
N ALA A 148 4.39 19.80 3.51
CA ALA A 148 5.66 19.11 3.25
C ALA A 148 5.52 17.58 3.42
N MET A 149 4.78 17.13 4.45
CA MET A 149 4.47 15.69 4.60
C MET A 149 3.63 15.14 3.46
N ASN A 150 2.65 15.91 2.98
CA ASN A 150 1.82 15.52 1.86
C ASN A 150 2.65 15.38 0.58
N VAL A 151 3.62 16.28 0.35
CA VAL A 151 4.61 16.18 -0.74
C VAL A 151 5.42 14.89 -0.62
N TYR A 152 6.01 14.62 0.55
CA TYR A 152 6.76 13.38 0.82
C TYR A 152 5.94 12.12 0.50
N ASN A 153 4.74 12.04 1.09
CA ASN A 153 3.86 10.89 0.92
C ASN A 153 3.39 10.74 -0.54
N THR A 154 3.24 11.84 -1.27
CA THR A 154 2.91 11.82 -2.70
C THR A 154 4.05 11.21 -3.52
N VAL A 155 5.30 11.63 -3.26
CA VAL A 155 6.48 11.04 -3.89
C VAL A 155 6.54 9.53 -3.61
N LEU A 156 6.41 9.14 -2.35
CA LEU A 156 6.40 7.73 -1.96
C LEU A 156 5.27 6.95 -2.66
N THR A 157 4.08 7.55 -2.79
CA THR A 157 2.93 6.90 -3.46
C THR A 157 3.21 6.66 -4.94
N ILE A 158 3.79 7.64 -5.64
CA ILE A 158 4.19 7.47 -7.04
C ILE A 158 5.28 6.39 -7.18
N LEU A 159 6.25 6.34 -6.26
CA LEU A 159 7.27 5.29 -6.22
C LEU A 159 6.67 3.90 -5.93
N ILE A 160 5.72 3.81 -5.00
CA ILE A 160 4.97 2.58 -4.70
C ILE A 160 4.28 2.09 -5.97
N ILE A 161 3.51 2.95 -6.64
CA ILE A 161 2.76 2.62 -7.86
C ILE A 161 3.72 2.13 -8.94
N TYR A 162 4.84 2.82 -9.15
CA TYR A 162 5.88 2.43 -10.11
C TYR A 162 6.46 1.05 -9.79
N LEU A 163 6.90 0.84 -8.54
CA LEU A 163 7.50 -0.41 -8.11
C LEU A 163 6.51 -1.58 -8.22
N ILE A 164 5.27 -1.42 -7.77
CA ILE A 164 4.30 -2.50 -7.84
C ILE A 164 3.91 -2.81 -9.29
N TYR A 165 3.83 -1.78 -10.16
CA TYR A 165 3.63 -1.97 -11.59
C TYR A 165 4.78 -2.76 -12.22
N ASP A 166 6.01 -2.41 -11.89
CA ASP A 166 7.20 -3.11 -12.37
C ASP A 166 7.21 -4.58 -11.93
N ILE A 167 6.94 -4.83 -10.64
CA ILE A 167 6.80 -6.18 -10.09
C ILE A 167 5.75 -6.97 -10.87
N VAL A 168 4.55 -6.41 -11.07
CA VAL A 168 3.45 -7.08 -11.78
C VAL A 168 3.80 -7.35 -13.24
N LYS A 169 4.37 -6.36 -13.95
CA LYS A 169 4.73 -6.50 -15.37
C LYS A 169 5.72 -7.65 -15.62
N ASN A 170 6.69 -7.82 -14.72
CA ASN A 170 7.80 -8.75 -14.88
C ASN A 170 7.59 -10.10 -14.21
N HIS A 171 6.93 -10.14 -13.06
CA HIS A 171 6.84 -11.34 -12.24
C HIS A 171 5.45 -11.97 -12.20
N PHE A 172 4.40 -11.30 -12.70
CA PHE A 172 3.06 -11.88 -12.66
C PHE A 172 2.98 -13.17 -13.51
N PRO A 173 2.78 -14.34 -12.88
CA PRO A 173 3.08 -15.61 -13.54
C PRO A 173 1.85 -16.25 -14.21
N TYR A 174 0.68 -15.64 -14.15
CA TYR A 174 -0.58 -16.25 -14.58
C TYR A 174 -0.88 -15.97 -16.06
N GLU A 175 -1.38 -17.00 -16.75
CA GLU A 175 -1.80 -16.88 -18.14
C GLU A 175 -2.97 -15.90 -18.25
N MET A 176 -2.88 -14.99 -19.21
CA MET A 176 -3.94 -14.03 -19.54
C MET A 176 -3.98 -13.80 -21.04
N GLY A 177 -5.17 -13.58 -21.60
CA GLY A 177 -5.33 -13.36 -23.03
C GLY A 177 -4.84 -11.99 -23.52
N ASN A 178 -4.94 -10.95 -22.68
CA ASN A 178 -4.54 -9.59 -23.06
C ASN A 178 -3.65 -8.93 -21.99
N LYS A 179 -2.33 -9.20 -22.06
CA LYS A 179 -1.33 -8.69 -21.10
C LYS A 179 -1.25 -7.16 -21.09
N LYS A 180 -1.36 -6.52 -22.25
CA LYS A 180 -1.34 -5.06 -22.38
C LYS A 180 -2.51 -4.40 -21.65
N LEU A 181 -3.72 -4.94 -21.82
CA LEU A 181 -4.90 -4.45 -21.10
C LEU A 181 -4.79 -4.67 -19.60
N PHE A 182 -4.35 -5.85 -19.16
CA PHE A 182 -4.13 -6.14 -17.73
C PHE A 182 -3.18 -5.12 -17.08
N ASN A 183 -2.01 -4.92 -17.69
CA ASN A 183 -0.99 -3.99 -17.18
C ASN A 183 -1.52 -2.54 -17.13
N GLY A 184 -2.26 -2.13 -18.17
CA GLY A 184 -2.90 -0.82 -18.21
C GLY A 184 -3.94 -0.66 -17.10
N LEU A 185 -4.90 -1.57 -17.01
CA LEU A 185 -5.97 -1.54 -16.01
C LEU A 185 -5.42 -1.55 -14.58
N PHE A 186 -4.46 -2.43 -14.30
CA PHE A 186 -3.83 -2.49 -12.98
C PHE A 186 -3.22 -1.15 -12.58
N LEU A 187 -2.47 -0.53 -13.48
CA LEU A 187 -1.85 0.77 -13.23
C LEU A 187 -2.90 1.88 -13.05
N SER A 188 -3.94 1.91 -13.87
CA SER A 188 -5.02 2.89 -13.72
C SER A 188 -5.75 2.76 -12.41
N LEU A 189 -6.06 1.53 -11.98
CA LEU A 189 -6.67 1.30 -10.68
C LEU A 189 -5.77 1.84 -9.55
N CYS A 190 -4.45 1.67 -9.67
CA CYS A 190 -3.50 2.23 -8.69
C CYS A 190 -3.48 3.77 -8.70
N LEU A 191 -3.44 4.40 -9.88
CA LEU A 191 -3.39 5.87 -9.99
C LEU A 191 -4.70 6.54 -9.57
N VAL A 192 -5.83 5.92 -9.88
CA VAL A 192 -7.16 6.49 -9.62
C VAL A 192 -7.65 6.17 -8.20
N SER A 193 -6.99 5.25 -7.49
CA SER A 193 -7.37 4.78 -6.15
C SER A 193 -7.54 5.93 -5.13
N PRO A 194 -8.79 6.28 -4.76
CA PRO A 194 -9.03 7.27 -3.71
C PRO A 194 -8.42 6.86 -2.37
N GLN A 195 -8.37 5.57 -2.08
CA GLN A 195 -7.73 5.02 -0.89
C GLN A 195 -6.22 5.32 -0.85
N LEU A 196 -5.49 5.09 -1.95
CA LEU A 196 -4.05 5.42 -2.01
C LEU A 196 -3.82 6.94 -1.93
N ILE A 197 -4.68 7.71 -2.59
CA ILE A 197 -4.59 9.18 -2.59
C ILE A 197 -4.90 9.74 -1.20
N TYR A 198 -5.89 9.17 -0.48
CA TYR A 198 -6.30 9.59 0.85
C TYR A 198 -5.21 9.34 1.91
N TRP A 199 -4.68 8.11 1.99
CA TRP A 199 -3.64 7.81 2.98
C TRP A 199 -2.33 8.51 2.72
N SER A 200 -2.06 8.88 1.46
CA SER A 200 -0.93 9.75 1.14
C SER A 200 -1.17 11.22 1.45
N SER A 201 -2.40 11.65 1.74
CA SER A 201 -2.74 13.04 2.09
C SER A 201 -2.73 13.30 3.59
N ILE A 202 -2.60 12.25 4.42
CA ILE A 202 -2.68 12.33 5.89
C ILE A 202 -1.30 12.08 6.49
N VAL A 203 -1.04 12.72 7.63
CA VAL A 203 0.18 12.54 8.42
C VAL A 203 0.13 11.22 9.16
N ARG A 204 0.61 10.16 8.51
CA ARG A 204 0.49 8.79 9.00
C ARG A 204 1.55 7.86 8.43
N LYS A 205 1.85 6.78 9.16
CA LYS A 205 2.92 5.84 8.80
C LYS A 205 2.59 4.86 7.67
N GLU A 206 1.33 4.76 7.29
CA GLU A 206 0.81 3.82 6.30
C GLU A 206 1.55 3.86 4.97
N THR A 207 1.68 5.03 4.34
CA THR A 207 2.34 5.18 3.03
C THR A 207 3.80 4.74 3.07
N THR A 208 4.53 5.15 4.11
CA THR A 208 5.93 4.77 4.31
C THR A 208 6.10 3.27 4.53
N ILE A 209 5.23 2.65 5.33
CA ILE A 209 5.24 1.19 5.53
C ILE A 209 4.94 0.47 4.21
N MET A 210 3.98 0.96 3.43
CA MET A 210 3.64 0.36 2.14
C MET A 210 4.79 0.48 1.13
N PHE A 211 5.52 1.59 1.14
CA PHE A 211 6.75 1.73 0.37
C PHE A 211 7.76 0.65 0.73
N PHE A 212 8.07 0.47 2.02
CA PHE A 212 9.01 -0.56 2.44
C PHE A 212 8.54 -1.98 2.16
N LEU A 213 7.24 -2.25 2.26
CA LEU A 213 6.65 -3.53 1.89
C LEU A 213 6.85 -3.83 0.40
N VAL A 214 6.48 -2.89 -0.47
CA VAL A 214 6.61 -3.06 -1.93
C VAL A 214 8.08 -3.13 -2.34
N LEU A 215 8.95 -2.32 -1.72
CA LEU A 215 10.40 -2.39 -1.92
C LEU A 215 10.97 -3.73 -1.48
N SER A 216 10.56 -4.24 -0.31
CA SER A 216 10.97 -5.57 0.18
C SER A 216 10.53 -6.68 -0.78
N LEU A 217 9.30 -6.62 -1.27
CA LEU A 217 8.82 -7.55 -2.28
C LEU A 217 9.65 -7.49 -3.57
N TRP A 218 9.95 -6.28 -4.06
CA TRP A 218 10.80 -6.09 -5.23
C TRP A 218 12.20 -6.67 -5.02
N LEU A 219 12.83 -6.41 -3.87
CA LEU A 219 14.15 -6.92 -3.51
C LEU A 219 14.14 -8.45 -3.40
N LEU A 220 13.12 -9.03 -2.77
CA LEU A 220 12.93 -10.47 -2.61
C LEU A 220 12.78 -11.17 -3.96
N LEU A 221 11.94 -10.64 -4.85
CA LEU A 221 11.74 -11.21 -6.19
C LEU A 221 13.00 -11.11 -7.08
N ASN A 222 13.81 -10.06 -6.87
CA ASN A 222 15.09 -9.84 -7.53
C ASN A 222 16.30 -10.46 -6.80
N LYS A 223 16.07 -11.28 -5.76
CA LYS A 223 17.12 -11.98 -4.98
C LYS A 223 18.18 -11.06 -4.36
N ARG A 224 17.83 -9.82 -4.03
CA ARG A 224 18.73 -8.86 -3.36
C ARG A 224 18.63 -8.99 -1.84
N TYR A 225 19.05 -10.14 -1.31
CA TYR A 225 18.78 -10.55 0.07
C TYR A 225 19.41 -9.65 1.13
N PHE A 226 20.63 -9.14 0.91
CA PHE A 226 21.27 -8.22 1.85
C PHE A 226 20.45 -6.94 2.05
N LEU A 227 20.07 -6.29 0.94
CA LEU A 227 19.22 -5.10 0.98
C LEU A 227 17.83 -5.42 1.54
N LEU A 228 17.27 -6.59 1.22
CA LEU A 228 16.00 -7.04 1.78
C LEU A 228 16.06 -7.10 3.31
N ILE A 229 17.13 -7.64 3.89
CA ILE A 229 17.30 -7.73 5.34
C ILE A 229 17.33 -6.32 5.95
N LEU A 230 18.13 -5.41 5.38
CA LEU A 230 18.21 -4.03 5.86
C LEU A 230 16.86 -3.32 5.83
N VAL A 231 16.17 -3.40 4.68
CA VAL A 231 14.86 -2.77 4.49
C VAL A 231 13.80 -3.40 5.40
N SER A 232 13.80 -4.73 5.55
CA SER A 232 12.82 -5.44 6.36
C SER A 232 13.03 -5.18 7.85
N ALA A 233 14.28 -5.13 8.32
CA ALA A 233 14.60 -4.78 9.71
C ALA A 233 14.09 -3.38 10.05
N PHE A 234 14.30 -2.42 9.14
CA PHE A 234 13.81 -1.07 9.31
C PHE A 234 12.27 -0.96 9.20
N ALA A 235 11.63 -1.75 8.33
CA ALA A 235 10.17 -1.79 8.25
C ALA A 235 9.54 -2.40 9.52
N PHE A 236 10.21 -3.41 10.10
CA PHE A 236 9.77 -4.09 11.31
C PHE A 236 9.74 -3.16 12.53
N THR A 237 10.72 -2.26 12.66
CA THR A 237 10.75 -1.26 13.74
C THR A 237 9.61 -0.24 13.62
N ILE A 238 9.13 0.05 12.41
CA ILE A 238 7.97 0.94 12.21
C ILE A 238 6.64 0.22 12.51
N ARG A 239 6.52 -1.04 12.09
CA ARG A 239 5.34 -1.90 12.31
C ARG A 239 5.71 -3.38 12.19
N GLN A 240 5.52 -4.12 13.27
CA GLN A 240 6.02 -5.49 13.44
C GLN A 240 5.47 -6.51 12.44
N TYR A 241 4.23 -6.36 11.99
CA TYR A 241 3.62 -7.29 11.04
C TYR A 241 3.78 -6.88 9.56
N THR A 242 4.61 -5.88 9.26
CA THR A 242 4.83 -5.41 7.87
C THR A 242 5.37 -6.50 6.94
N PHE A 243 6.10 -7.48 7.50
CA PHE A 243 6.64 -8.57 6.69
C PHE A 243 5.57 -9.57 6.22
N VAL A 244 4.42 -9.66 6.91
CA VAL A 244 3.37 -10.62 6.55
C VAL A 244 2.86 -10.37 5.13
N PRO A 245 2.40 -9.15 4.75
CA PRO A 245 2.02 -8.88 3.37
C PRO A 245 3.11 -9.19 2.33
N VAL A 246 4.39 -8.96 2.64
CA VAL A 246 5.51 -9.27 1.72
C VAL A 246 5.52 -10.77 1.37
N ILE A 247 5.40 -11.63 2.38
CA ILE A 247 5.31 -13.09 2.19
C ILE A 247 4.06 -13.42 1.36
N LEU A 248 2.92 -12.84 1.70
CA LEU A 248 1.65 -13.14 1.02
C LEU A 248 1.69 -12.78 -0.47
N TYR A 249 2.21 -11.60 -0.83
CA TYR A 249 2.45 -11.26 -2.23
C TYR A 249 3.45 -12.23 -2.88
N PHE A 250 4.53 -12.58 -2.20
CA PHE A 250 5.52 -13.53 -2.71
C PHE A 250 4.91 -14.90 -3.03
N LEU A 251 4.02 -15.42 -2.18
CA LEU A 251 3.30 -16.68 -2.41
C LEU A 251 2.49 -16.62 -3.71
N ILE A 252 1.80 -15.51 -3.98
CA ILE A 252 1.05 -15.27 -5.22
C ILE A 252 2.00 -15.28 -6.42
N PHE A 253 3.08 -14.48 -6.39
CA PHE A 253 4.03 -14.38 -7.50
C PHE A 253 4.82 -15.67 -7.77
N LYS A 254 4.99 -16.54 -6.76
CA LYS A 254 5.64 -17.85 -6.91
C LYS A 254 4.66 -19.02 -7.07
N LYS A 255 3.35 -18.76 -7.13
CA LYS A 255 2.30 -19.80 -7.24
C LYS A 255 2.42 -20.88 -6.15
N MET A 256 2.79 -20.49 -4.93
CA MET A 256 3.04 -21.42 -3.81
C MET A 256 1.73 -21.81 -3.09
N TYR A 257 0.85 -22.50 -3.81
CA TYR A 257 -0.49 -22.87 -3.34
C TYR A 257 -0.50 -23.64 -2.02
N LYS A 258 0.31 -24.70 -1.93
CA LYS A 258 0.35 -25.58 -0.74
C LYS A 258 0.76 -24.79 0.50
N THR A 259 1.76 -23.92 0.35
CA THR A 259 2.24 -23.04 1.43
C THR A 259 1.18 -22.02 1.82
N ALA A 260 0.45 -21.43 0.86
CA ALA A 260 -0.66 -20.54 1.16
C ALA A 260 -1.77 -21.25 1.95
N VAL A 261 -2.21 -22.44 1.51
CA VAL A 261 -3.22 -23.25 2.22
C VAL A 261 -2.77 -23.57 3.65
N PHE A 262 -1.55 -24.07 3.80
CA PHE A 262 -0.99 -24.40 5.12
C PHE A 262 -0.89 -23.17 6.03
N GLY A 263 -0.40 -22.05 5.50
CA GLY A 263 -0.32 -20.79 6.23
C GLY A 263 -1.69 -20.26 6.66
N THR A 264 -2.71 -20.37 5.82
CA THR A 264 -4.09 -19.99 6.16
C THR A 264 -4.66 -20.88 7.26
N ILE A 265 -4.48 -22.20 7.16
CA ILE A 265 -4.96 -23.15 8.19
C ILE A 265 -4.31 -22.83 9.53
N ILE A 266 -2.98 -22.66 9.56
CA ILE A 266 -2.26 -22.27 10.78
C ILE A 266 -2.78 -20.95 11.33
N SER A 267 -2.95 -19.94 10.48
CA SER A 267 -3.41 -18.61 10.90
C SER A 267 -4.79 -18.67 11.53
N MET A 268 -5.73 -19.42 10.92
CA MET A 268 -7.08 -19.64 11.47
C MET A 268 -7.04 -20.40 12.79
N VAL A 269 -6.19 -21.42 12.90
CA VAL A 269 -6.01 -22.17 14.15
C VAL A 269 -5.49 -21.26 15.26
N ILE A 270 -4.49 -20.41 14.98
CA ILE A 270 -3.98 -19.43 15.94
C ILE A 270 -5.06 -18.45 16.37
N VAL A 271 -5.85 -17.91 15.43
CA VAL A 271 -6.99 -17.03 15.74
C VAL A 271 -7.98 -17.73 16.66
N PHE A 272 -8.37 -18.96 16.34
CA PHE A 272 -9.29 -19.74 17.15
C PHE A 272 -8.76 -19.98 18.56
N PHE A 273 -7.48 -20.32 18.72
CA PHE A 273 -6.88 -20.52 20.03
C PHE A 273 -6.73 -19.23 20.84
N LYS A 274 -6.45 -18.10 20.20
CA LYS A 274 -6.20 -16.82 20.89
C LYS A 274 -7.47 -16.03 21.19
N SER A 275 -8.42 -16.03 20.26
CA SER A 275 -9.61 -15.16 20.29
C SER A 275 -10.93 -15.93 20.20
N GLY A 276 -10.87 -17.26 20.20
CA GLY A 276 -12.03 -18.15 20.20
C GLY A 276 -12.82 -18.16 18.90
N ILE A 277 -14.08 -18.60 19.01
CA ILE A 277 -15.05 -18.63 17.92
C ILE A 277 -15.34 -17.20 17.42
N THR A 278 -15.43 -16.23 18.33
CA THR A 278 -15.70 -14.82 17.99
C THR A 278 -14.66 -14.25 17.03
N GLY A 279 -13.37 -14.43 17.31
CA GLY A 279 -12.32 -13.95 16.40
C GLY A 279 -12.29 -14.70 15.06
N SER A 280 -12.70 -15.97 15.04
CA SER A 280 -12.84 -16.72 13.79
C SER A 280 -13.97 -16.14 12.92
N ILE A 281 -15.12 -15.82 13.52
CA ILE A 281 -16.24 -15.15 12.82
C ILE A 281 -15.81 -13.75 12.33
N ASN A 282 -15.14 -12.98 13.19
CA ASN A 282 -14.64 -11.65 12.83
C ASN A 282 -13.64 -11.71 11.67
N THR A 283 -12.81 -12.76 11.59
CA THR A 283 -11.86 -12.94 10.49
C THR A 283 -12.58 -13.02 9.13
N PHE A 284 -13.69 -13.75 9.05
CA PHE A 284 -14.50 -13.85 7.83
C PHE A 284 -15.28 -12.57 7.55
N TYR A 285 -15.79 -11.92 8.60
CA TYR A 285 -16.46 -10.62 8.48
C TYR A 285 -15.51 -9.56 7.92
N THR A 286 -14.29 -9.47 8.48
CA THR A 286 -13.19 -8.60 8.04
C THR A 286 -12.71 -8.93 6.64
N LEU A 287 -12.67 -10.21 6.25
CA LEU A 287 -12.41 -10.62 4.86
C LEU A 287 -13.45 -10.03 3.90
N GLY A 288 -14.74 -10.15 4.23
CA GLY A 288 -15.81 -9.56 3.42
C GLY A 288 -15.65 -8.05 3.28
N ILE A 289 -15.55 -7.35 4.41
CA ILE A 289 -15.43 -5.88 4.46
C ILE A 289 -14.17 -5.40 3.73
N SER A 290 -13.08 -6.17 3.71
CA SER A 290 -11.86 -5.79 3.00
C SER A 290 -12.08 -5.49 1.51
N PHE A 291 -13.13 -6.05 0.89
CA PHE A 291 -13.45 -5.78 -0.51
C PHE A 291 -14.33 -4.54 -0.72
N PHE A 292 -15.21 -4.21 0.23
CA PHE A 292 -16.21 -3.14 0.10
C PHE A 292 -16.16 -2.09 1.23
N SER A 293 -15.02 -1.90 1.90
CA SER A 293 -14.81 -0.83 2.89
C SER A 293 -14.29 0.47 2.25
N PRO A 294 -14.88 1.65 2.55
CA PRO A 294 -16.06 1.88 3.42
C PRO A 294 -17.36 1.29 2.87
N ASN A 295 -18.25 0.84 3.75
CA ASN A 295 -19.51 0.16 3.38
C ASN A 295 -20.40 1.09 2.52
N PRO A 296 -20.64 0.78 1.23
CA PRO A 296 -21.43 1.64 0.35
C PRO A 296 -22.94 1.65 0.68
N PHE A 297 -23.41 0.74 1.54
CA PHE A 297 -24.81 0.71 1.97
C PHE A 297 -25.11 1.64 3.15
N ARG A 298 -24.07 2.22 3.78
CA ARG A 298 -24.23 3.20 4.85
C ARG A 298 -24.26 4.60 4.24
N LEU A 299 -25.39 5.29 4.33
CA LEU A 299 -25.61 6.58 3.66
C LEU A 299 -24.61 7.66 4.11
N GLU A 300 -24.22 7.69 5.39
CA GLU A 300 -23.23 8.63 5.93
C GLU A 300 -21.86 8.55 5.21
N ASN A 301 -21.50 7.37 4.67
CA ASN A 301 -20.23 7.22 3.94
C ASN A 301 -20.24 7.95 2.59
N TRP A 302 -21.41 8.25 2.02
CA TRP A 302 -21.50 8.99 0.77
C TRP A 302 -21.30 10.48 0.97
N SER A 303 -21.69 11.02 2.12
CA SER A 303 -21.42 12.42 2.47
C SER A 303 -19.99 12.63 2.95
N GLU A 304 -19.48 11.74 3.81
CA GLU A 304 -18.17 11.96 4.47
C GLU A 304 -17.00 11.35 3.70
N LEU A 305 -17.23 10.24 2.99
CA LEU A 305 -16.17 9.41 2.38
C LEU A 305 -16.43 9.16 0.89
N PHE A 306 -17.12 10.08 0.20
CA PHE A 306 -17.63 9.93 -1.17
C PHE A 306 -16.71 9.18 -2.14
N TYR A 307 -15.47 9.65 -2.31
CA TYR A 307 -14.52 9.03 -3.24
C TYR A 307 -14.12 7.60 -2.83
N ARG A 308 -13.90 7.37 -1.53
CA ARG A 308 -13.54 6.04 -1.01
C ARG A 308 -14.71 5.07 -1.09
N THR A 309 -15.93 5.56 -0.86
CA THR A 309 -17.17 4.81 -1.04
C THR A 309 -17.39 4.45 -2.51
N THR A 310 -17.08 5.36 -3.43
CA THR A 310 -17.09 5.08 -4.88
C THR A 310 -16.09 3.98 -5.24
N GLU A 311 -14.89 4.00 -4.66
CA GLU A 311 -13.92 2.92 -4.85
C GLU A 311 -14.42 1.57 -4.32
N SER A 312 -15.11 1.55 -3.18
CA SER A 312 -15.75 0.33 -2.67
C SER A 312 -16.77 -0.25 -3.64
N VAL A 313 -17.57 0.60 -4.29
CA VAL A 313 -18.54 0.17 -5.32
C VAL A 313 -17.82 -0.41 -6.53
N VAL A 314 -16.75 0.24 -7.01
CA VAL A 314 -15.91 -0.31 -8.09
C VAL A 314 -15.29 -1.65 -7.67
N GLY A 315 -14.84 -1.75 -6.42
CA GLY A 315 -14.36 -2.99 -5.82
C GLY A 315 -15.42 -4.10 -5.85
N LEU A 316 -16.66 -3.80 -5.42
CA LEU A 316 -17.78 -4.73 -5.42
C LEU A 316 -18.10 -5.24 -6.83
N ILE A 317 -18.22 -4.34 -7.80
CA ILE A 317 -18.45 -4.69 -9.22
C ILE A 317 -17.28 -5.54 -9.75
N GLY A 318 -16.05 -5.17 -9.40
CA GLY A 318 -14.86 -5.93 -9.74
C GLY A 318 -14.84 -7.34 -9.14
N MET A 319 -15.35 -7.51 -7.92
CA MET A 319 -15.49 -8.82 -7.29
C MET A 319 -16.55 -9.70 -7.96
N ILE A 320 -17.65 -9.10 -8.44
CA ILE A 320 -18.64 -9.82 -9.28
C ILE A 320 -17.96 -10.33 -10.56
N ALA A 321 -17.16 -9.48 -11.23
CA ALA A 321 -16.37 -9.89 -12.39
C ALA A 321 -15.38 -11.02 -12.06
N CYS A 322 -14.70 -10.95 -10.91
CA CYS A 322 -13.83 -12.03 -10.43
C CYS A 322 -14.60 -13.34 -10.23
N GLY A 323 -15.80 -13.28 -9.64
CA GLY A 323 -16.69 -14.44 -9.46
C GLY A 323 -17.12 -15.08 -10.78
N ILE A 324 -17.54 -14.27 -11.75
CA ILE A 324 -17.90 -14.76 -13.09
C ILE A 324 -16.70 -15.45 -13.73
N VAL A 325 -15.51 -14.84 -13.68
CA VAL A 325 -14.30 -15.43 -14.28
C VAL A 325 -13.88 -16.70 -13.55
N PHE A 326 -14.01 -16.75 -12.23
CA PHE A 326 -13.72 -17.92 -11.43
C PHE A 326 -14.59 -19.13 -11.82
N LEU A 327 -15.89 -18.90 -11.99
CA LEU A 327 -16.84 -19.95 -12.37
C LEU A 327 -16.58 -20.43 -13.81
N THR A 328 -16.38 -19.49 -14.74
CA THR A 328 -16.33 -19.78 -16.18
C THR A 328 -14.95 -20.17 -16.72
N PHE A 329 -13.84 -19.73 -16.10
CA PHE A 329 -12.48 -19.98 -16.58
C PHE A 329 -11.65 -20.82 -15.59
N ARG A 330 -11.54 -22.12 -15.84
CA ARG A 330 -10.79 -23.06 -14.97
C ARG A 330 -9.33 -22.64 -14.74
N LYS A 331 -8.65 -22.12 -15.76
CA LYS A 331 -7.24 -21.67 -15.67
C LYS A 331 -7.05 -20.48 -14.73
N ALA A 332 -8.07 -19.64 -14.56
CA ALA A 332 -8.04 -18.46 -13.69
C ALA A 332 -8.22 -18.80 -12.20
N ARG A 333 -8.84 -19.95 -11.89
CA ARG A 333 -9.22 -20.33 -10.52
C ARG A 333 -8.05 -20.34 -9.56
N GLY A 334 -6.90 -20.85 -9.99
CA GLY A 334 -5.69 -20.88 -9.18
C GLY A 334 -5.34 -19.48 -8.66
N PHE A 335 -5.22 -18.49 -9.53
CA PHE A 335 -4.91 -17.13 -9.13
C PHE A 335 -5.88 -16.56 -8.08
N PHE A 336 -7.20 -16.76 -8.28
CA PHE A 336 -8.19 -16.28 -7.32
C PHE A 336 -8.10 -17.02 -5.99
N VAL A 337 -7.98 -18.37 -5.98
CA VAL A 337 -7.87 -19.16 -4.74
C VAL A 337 -6.67 -18.70 -3.91
N ILE A 338 -5.49 -18.60 -4.50
CA ILE A 338 -4.31 -18.19 -3.73
C ILE A 338 -4.41 -16.74 -3.25
N SER A 339 -5.01 -15.85 -4.05
CA SER A 339 -5.23 -14.46 -3.63
C SER A 339 -6.21 -14.38 -2.44
N PHE A 340 -7.32 -15.12 -2.48
CA PHE A 340 -8.26 -15.20 -1.36
C PHE A 340 -7.63 -15.81 -0.10
N LEU A 341 -6.85 -16.89 -0.23
CA LEU A 341 -6.13 -17.48 0.90
C LEU A 341 -5.13 -16.49 1.51
N CYS A 342 -4.43 -15.73 0.67
CA CYS A 342 -3.50 -14.72 1.14
C CYS A 342 -4.22 -13.59 1.88
N ILE A 343 -5.33 -13.07 1.32
CA ILE A 343 -6.13 -12.04 1.98
C ILE A 343 -6.73 -12.57 3.29
N LEU A 344 -7.24 -13.80 3.33
CA LEU A 344 -7.74 -14.44 4.56
C LEU A 344 -6.65 -14.61 5.62
N SER A 345 -5.44 -14.97 5.22
CA SER A 345 -4.30 -15.07 6.15
C SER A 345 -3.94 -13.70 6.72
N TYR A 346 -4.04 -12.64 5.90
CA TYR A 346 -3.85 -11.28 6.37
C TYR A 346 -4.96 -10.81 7.31
N THR A 347 -6.22 -11.18 7.05
CA THR A 347 -7.34 -10.82 7.94
C THR A 347 -7.20 -11.49 9.30
N CYS A 348 -6.65 -12.71 9.37
CA CYS A 348 -6.29 -13.35 10.65
C CYS A 348 -5.32 -12.48 11.47
N VAL A 349 -4.29 -11.90 10.83
CA VAL A 349 -3.34 -11.01 11.52
C VAL A 349 -4.03 -9.74 12.00
N LEU A 350 -4.91 -9.16 11.18
CA LEU A 350 -5.69 -7.99 11.59
C LEU A 350 -6.59 -8.29 12.79
N GLU A 351 -7.19 -9.47 12.86
CA GLU A 351 -8.00 -9.87 14.00
C GLU A 351 -7.17 -10.03 15.27
N LEU A 352 -6.02 -10.70 15.20
CA LEU A 352 -5.13 -10.84 16.36
C LEU A 352 -4.68 -9.48 16.91
N VAL A 353 -4.34 -8.54 16.02
CA VAL A 353 -3.98 -7.16 16.43
C VAL A 353 -5.17 -6.43 17.05
N SER A 354 -6.38 -6.66 16.54
CA SER A 354 -7.60 -6.01 17.05
C SER A 354 -8.02 -6.59 18.40
N TYR A 355 -7.84 -7.91 18.58
CA TYR A 355 -8.06 -8.61 19.84
C TYR A 355 -7.09 -8.15 20.93
N ASP A 356 -5.80 -8.06 20.61
CA ASP A 356 -4.78 -7.56 21.54
C ASP A 356 -5.06 -6.11 21.98
N ALA A 357 -5.46 -5.26 21.04
CA ALA A 357 -5.88 -3.89 21.36
C ALA A 357 -7.12 -3.85 22.27
N ALA A 358 -8.14 -4.68 22.00
CA ALA A 358 -9.34 -4.74 22.84
C ALA A 358 -9.01 -5.18 24.28
N LEU A 359 -8.14 -6.18 24.45
CA LEU A 359 -7.64 -6.59 25.76
C LEU A 359 -6.87 -5.46 26.46
N HIS A 360 -6.00 -4.76 25.74
CA HIS A 360 -5.21 -3.67 26.30
C HIS A 360 -6.08 -2.49 26.78
N TYR A 361 -7.14 -2.16 26.04
CA TYR A 361 -8.06 -1.09 26.41
C TYR A 361 -9.20 -1.54 27.35
N GLY A 362 -9.26 -2.81 27.73
CA GLY A 362 -10.31 -3.35 28.60
C GLY A 362 -11.71 -3.29 27.96
N ILE A 363 -11.79 -3.40 26.63
CA ILE A 363 -13.05 -3.35 25.87
C ILE A 363 -13.47 -4.77 25.50
N ASP A 364 -14.77 -5.06 25.62
CA ASP A 364 -15.32 -6.36 25.23
C ASP A 364 -15.10 -6.63 23.72
N TYR A 365 -14.43 -7.75 23.42
CA TYR A 365 -14.20 -8.19 22.05
C TYR A 365 -15.40 -8.99 21.53
N VAL A 366 -16.35 -8.27 20.90
CA VAL A 366 -17.58 -8.82 20.34
C VAL A 366 -17.51 -9.04 18.82
N VAL A 367 -18.51 -9.72 18.26
CA VAL A 367 -18.63 -9.86 16.80
C VAL A 367 -18.80 -8.47 16.17
N GLY A 368 -18.01 -8.16 15.15
CA GLY A 368 -17.98 -6.86 14.49
C GLY A 368 -17.04 -5.83 15.11
N ALA A 369 -16.38 -6.13 16.24
CA ALA A 369 -15.48 -5.19 16.95
C ALA A 369 -14.26 -4.74 16.11
N ALA A 370 -13.88 -5.48 15.07
CA ALA A 370 -12.80 -5.09 14.16
C ALA A 370 -13.18 -3.93 13.21
N GLY A 371 -14.45 -3.51 13.19
CA GLY A 371 -15.13 -2.77 12.12
C GLY A 371 -14.63 -1.37 11.77
N ASP A 372 -14.28 -0.54 12.76
CA ASP A 372 -14.33 0.92 12.55
C ASP A 372 -13.11 1.53 11.82
N ASP A 373 -11.98 0.82 11.74
CA ASP A 373 -10.79 1.27 10.96
C ASP A 373 -10.32 0.24 9.92
N LEU A 374 -11.22 -0.65 9.47
CA LEU A 374 -10.92 -1.65 8.44
C LEU A 374 -10.49 -1.02 7.12
N SER A 375 -11.01 0.17 6.85
CA SER A 375 -10.66 0.94 5.68
C SER A 375 -9.15 1.22 5.66
N ARG A 376 -8.51 1.61 6.77
CA ARG A 376 -7.04 1.75 6.88
C ARG A 376 -6.32 0.43 6.67
N LYS A 377 -6.80 -0.64 7.29
CA LYS A 377 -6.15 -1.94 7.29
C LYS A 377 -6.15 -2.61 5.90
N LYS A 378 -7.13 -2.29 5.04
CA LYS A 378 -7.22 -2.68 3.60
C LYS A 378 -6.02 -2.18 2.76
N PHE A 379 -5.36 -1.10 3.20
CA PHE A 379 -4.28 -0.46 2.42
C PHE A 379 -3.18 -1.44 1.97
N PHE A 380 -2.82 -2.40 2.81
CA PHE A 380 -1.73 -3.34 2.54
C PHE A 380 -2.07 -4.49 1.58
N ILE A 381 -3.36 -4.70 1.28
CA ILE A 381 -3.83 -5.74 0.34
C ILE A 381 -4.47 -5.13 -0.91
N VAL A 382 -4.52 -3.80 -1.01
CA VAL A 382 -5.23 -3.09 -2.08
C VAL A 382 -4.72 -3.49 -3.48
N PHE A 383 -3.40 -3.68 -3.64
CA PHE A 383 -2.85 -4.12 -4.92
C PHE A 383 -3.23 -5.57 -5.27
N MET A 384 -3.48 -6.44 -4.28
CA MET A 384 -3.99 -7.79 -4.56
C MET A 384 -5.38 -7.70 -5.18
N VAL A 385 -6.25 -6.88 -4.59
CA VAL A 385 -7.61 -6.63 -5.09
C VAL A 385 -7.56 -6.06 -6.51
N TYR A 386 -6.71 -5.05 -6.76
CA TYR A 386 -6.57 -4.48 -8.11
C TYR A 386 -6.02 -5.47 -9.13
N MET A 387 -5.07 -6.33 -8.76
CA MET A 387 -4.61 -7.42 -9.62
C MET A 387 -5.75 -8.39 -9.94
N MET A 388 -6.57 -8.75 -8.96
CA MET A 388 -7.75 -9.62 -9.17
C MET A 388 -8.72 -9.00 -10.18
N ILE A 389 -9.11 -7.74 -9.98
CA ILE A 389 -10.05 -7.02 -10.85
C ILE A 389 -9.49 -6.87 -12.26
N ALA A 390 -8.24 -6.37 -12.39
CA ALA A 390 -7.60 -6.18 -13.69
C ALA A 390 -7.46 -7.51 -14.45
N TYR A 391 -7.11 -8.59 -13.75
CA TYR A 391 -6.98 -9.92 -14.34
C TYR A 391 -8.35 -10.44 -14.83
N ALA A 392 -9.40 -10.30 -14.03
CA ALA A 392 -10.74 -10.71 -14.41
C ALA A 392 -11.20 -10.01 -15.71
N ILE A 393 -11.08 -8.68 -15.76
CA ILE A 393 -11.47 -7.89 -16.94
C ILE A 393 -10.63 -8.28 -18.16
N ALA A 394 -9.31 -8.45 -18.00
CA ALA A 394 -8.43 -8.83 -19.09
C ALA A 394 -8.80 -10.22 -19.67
N VAL A 395 -9.14 -11.19 -18.80
CA VAL A 395 -9.59 -12.52 -19.23
C VAL A 395 -10.93 -12.46 -19.97
N MET A 396 -11.90 -11.70 -19.46
CA MET A 396 -13.20 -11.53 -20.14
C MET A 396 -13.05 -10.88 -21.52
N SER A 397 -12.21 -9.84 -21.63
CA SER A 397 -11.98 -9.13 -22.91
C SER A 397 -11.41 -10.03 -24.02
N ALA A 398 -10.60 -11.03 -23.64
CA ALA A 398 -10.00 -11.95 -24.59
C ALA A 398 -11.01 -12.94 -25.18
N LYS A 399 -12.14 -13.16 -24.49
CA LYS A 399 -13.23 -14.03 -24.97
C LYS A 399 -14.11 -13.33 -26.00
N ILE A 400 -14.36 -12.03 -25.86
CA ILE A 400 -15.19 -11.26 -26.83
C ILE A 400 -14.52 -11.23 -28.22
N ARG A 401 -13.20 -11.41 -28.29
CA ARG A 401 -12.42 -11.41 -29.54
C ARG A 401 -12.28 -12.78 -30.21
N LYS A 402 -12.81 -13.85 -29.60
CA LYS A 402 -12.86 -15.19 -30.18
C LYS A 402 -14.31 -15.56 -30.41
#